data_AF-A0A2D6T4P1-F1
#
_entry.id   AF-A0A2D6T4P1-F1
#
_cell.length_a   1.000
_cell.length_b   1.000
_cell.length_c   1.000
_cell.angle_alpha   90.00
_cell.angle_beta   90.00
_cell.angle_gamma   90.00
#
_symmetry.space_group_name_H-M   'P 1'
#
loop_
_entity.id
_entity.type
_entity.pdbx_description
1 polymer ?
#
loop_
_entity_poly.entity_id
_entity_poly.type
_entity_poly.pdbx_seq_one_letter_code
_entity_poly.pdbx_strand_id
1 'polypeptide(L)'
;MALGFGLTMGLAAPSASAQQQLAVDIYSQFTYVKKGFPLKLGTGHTNAGGLAGKPYENLKRQPEYLSKKVLHGYLPLGSGPDRRISFVLDDLDNVNWSIWIDRNNNEDLTDDGGPIRNQGSGKMAAAFDVMIDVAGKRDTRQRPYRVWFFVNEKDGEFRPRFYARCYYGAWIRIGAERYQAIAFENRGHDGLFKGDGLWIDLDHNGKLDRATEHFADGAKVTFGDYTYTLKLAYP
;
A
#
# COMPACT_ATOMS: atom_id res chain seq x y z
N MET A 1 1.66 19.31 19.84
CA MET A 1 3.05 18.84 20.02
C MET A 1 2.99 17.41 20.50
N ALA A 2 3.34 16.45 19.65
CA ALA A 2 3.40 15.04 20.02
C ALA A 2 4.88 14.63 20.10
N LEU A 3 5.33 14.27 21.30
CA LEU A 3 6.67 13.72 21.56
C LEU A 3 6.68 12.26 21.09
N GLY A 4 7.24 12.02 19.91
CA GLY A 4 7.47 10.67 19.40
C GLY A 4 8.73 10.07 20.03
N PHE A 5 8.57 9.07 20.90
CA PHE A 5 9.65 8.21 21.36
C PHE A 5 10.09 7.30 20.21
N GLY A 6 11.11 7.71 19.46
CA GLY A 6 11.78 6.85 18.49
C GLY A 6 12.71 5.88 19.21
N LEU A 7 12.39 4.58 19.15
CA LEU A 7 13.30 3.53 19.62
C LEU A 7 14.53 3.49 18.70
N THR A 8 15.68 3.93 19.20
CA THR A 8 16.97 3.82 18.48
C THR A 8 17.53 2.41 18.65
N MET A 9 17.47 1.58 17.61
CA MET A 9 18.27 0.36 17.55
C MET A 9 19.68 0.71 17.04
N GLY A 10 20.68 0.64 17.93
CA GLY A 10 22.09 0.75 17.57
C GLY A 10 22.67 -0.65 17.36
N LEU A 11 23.12 -0.94 16.14
CA LEU A 11 24.00 -2.08 15.89
C LEU A 11 25.44 -1.62 16.17
N ALA A 12 26.17 -2.37 17.01
CA ALA A 12 27.60 -2.12 17.26
C ALA A 12 28.43 -2.39 15.99
N ALA A 13 29.53 -1.64 15.82
CA ALA A 13 30.44 -1.82 14.69
C ALA A 13 31.14 -3.20 14.74
N PRO A 14 30.98 -4.08 13.72
CA PRO A 14 31.51 -5.44 13.81
C PRO A 14 32.93 -5.58 13.21
N SER A 15 33.64 -6.61 13.66
CA SER A 15 34.94 -7.05 13.15
C SER A 15 34.84 -7.72 11.76
N ALA A 16 35.96 -7.69 11.02
CA ALA A 16 36.04 -7.81 9.56
C ALA A 16 35.83 -9.21 8.92
N SER A 17 35.19 -10.19 9.57
CA SER A 17 35.07 -11.56 8.98
C SER A 17 33.72 -12.24 9.09
N ALA A 18 32.68 -11.57 9.59
CA ALA A 18 31.31 -12.09 9.53
C ALA A 18 30.55 -11.38 8.41
N GLN A 19 29.90 -12.15 7.53
CA GLN A 19 28.96 -11.58 6.55
C GLN A 19 27.84 -10.88 7.33
N GLN A 20 27.86 -9.54 7.34
CA GLN A 20 26.97 -8.75 8.19
C GLN A 20 25.55 -8.80 7.60
N GLN A 21 24.55 -9.11 8.43
CA GLN A 21 23.15 -9.06 8.01
C GLN A 21 22.52 -7.75 8.46
N LEU A 22 21.84 -7.08 7.54
CA LEU A 22 20.94 -5.98 7.85
C LEU A 22 19.52 -6.54 7.93
N ALA A 23 19.10 -6.93 9.13
CA ALA A 23 17.77 -7.47 9.35
C ALA A 23 16.76 -6.35 9.59
N VAL A 24 15.73 -6.27 8.75
CA VAL A 24 14.70 -5.23 8.79
C VAL A 24 13.33 -5.87 8.91
N ASP A 25 12.57 -5.48 9.93
CA ASP A 25 11.16 -5.83 10.08
C ASP A 25 10.32 -4.58 9.84
N ILE A 26 9.73 -4.50 8.65
CA ILE A 26 8.93 -3.35 8.23
C ILE A 26 7.75 -3.12 9.19
N TYR A 27 7.14 -4.18 9.73
CA TYR A 27 5.92 -4.05 10.52
C TYR A 27 6.15 -3.62 11.96
N SER A 28 7.34 -3.86 12.50
CA SER A 28 7.70 -3.46 13.87
C SER A 28 8.62 -2.24 13.93
N GLN A 29 9.39 -1.97 12.88
CA GLN A 29 10.39 -0.90 12.85
C GLN A 29 9.95 0.33 12.05
N PHE A 30 8.96 0.20 11.15
CA PHE A 30 8.51 1.31 10.31
C PHE A 30 7.15 1.83 10.74
N THR A 31 6.96 3.12 10.51
CA THR A 31 5.68 3.79 10.78
C THR A 31 4.86 3.87 9.50
N TYR A 32 3.58 3.52 9.59
CA TYR A 32 2.63 3.71 8.50
C TYR A 32 2.45 5.20 8.21
N VAL A 33 2.71 5.60 6.97
CA VAL A 33 2.50 6.96 6.49
C VAL A 33 1.31 6.97 5.53
N LYS A 34 0.23 7.60 5.98
CA LYS A 34 -1.07 7.60 5.31
C LYS A 34 -1.11 8.42 4.01
N LYS A 35 -0.27 9.44 3.86
CA LYS A 35 -0.30 10.37 2.72
C LYS A 35 1.11 10.81 2.36
N GLY A 36 1.35 10.99 1.07
CA GLY A 36 2.58 11.58 0.54
C GLY A 36 3.09 10.79 -0.65
N PHE A 37 4.10 11.34 -1.32
CA PHE A 37 4.92 10.61 -2.28
C PHE A 37 6.23 10.27 -1.57
N PRO A 38 6.51 8.99 -1.31
CA PRO A 38 7.62 8.62 -0.46
C PRO A 38 8.93 8.95 -1.19
N LEU A 39 9.64 9.98 -0.70
CA LEU A 39 10.90 10.46 -1.29
C LEU A 39 10.81 10.68 -2.82
N LYS A 40 9.71 11.30 -3.25
CA LYS A 40 9.42 11.61 -4.66
C LYS A 40 9.35 10.38 -5.59
N LEU A 41 9.20 9.16 -5.07
CA LEU A 41 8.91 8.00 -5.91
C LEU A 41 7.59 8.18 -6.66
N GLY A 42 7.63 7.80 -7.94
CA GLY A 42 6.43 7.69 -8.76
C GLY A 42 5.54 6.54 -8.32
N THR A 43 4.26 6.66 -8.63
CA THR A 43 3.24 5.63 -8.37
C THR A 43 2.86 4.92 -9.65
N GLY A 44 2.80 3.59 -9.61
CA GLY A 44 2.26 2.72 -10.63
C GLY A 44 0.80 2.44 -10.33
N HIS A 45 -0.01 2.33 -11.39
CA HIS A 45 -1.40 1.94 -11.25
C HIS A 45 -1.64 0.48 -11.58
N THR A 46 -2.62 -0.09 -10.90
CA THR A 46 -3.09 -1.47 -11.07
C THR A 46 -4.56 -1.42 -11.47
N ASN A 47 -5.00 -2.38 -12.29
CA ASN A 47 -6.42 -2.49 -12.61
C ASN A 47 -7.18 -2.98 -11.38
N ALA A 48 -8.29 -2.33 -11.06
CA ALA A 48 -9.27 -2.95 -10.19
C ALA A 48 -9.98 -4.07 -10.95
N GLY A 49 -10.55 -5.02 -10.22
CA GLY A 49 -11.26 -6.15 -10.76
C GLY A 49 -12.69 -5.79 -11.16
N GLY A 50 -12.96 -5.82 -12.48
CA GLY A 50 -14.31 -5.82 -13.03
C GLY A 50 -15.10 -4.51 -12.88
N LEU A 51 -16.21 -4.44 -13.62
CA LEU A 51 -17.35 -3.52 -13.42
C LEU A 51 -18.58 -4.23 -13.96
N ALA A 52 -19.39 -4.81 -13.08
CA ALA A 52 -20.53 -5.64 -13.47
C ALA A 52 -21.82 -5.25 -12.76
N GLY A 53 -22.97 -5.54 -13.38
CA GLY A 53 -24.27 -5.33 -12.74
C GLY A 53 -24.55 -6.26 -11.55
N LYS A 54 -23.67 -7.22 -11.27
CA LYS A 54 -23.76 -8.14 -10.13
C LYS A 54 -22.44 -8.16 -9.33
N PRO A 55 -22.50 -8.39 -8.01
CA PRO A 55 -21.32 -8.56 -7.17
C PRO A 55 -20.38 -9.69 -7.65
N TYR A 56 -19.08 -9.53 -7.38
CA TYR A 56 -18.05 -10.56 -7.60
C TYR A 56 -17.86 -11.51 -6.40
N GLU A 57 -18.58 -11.23 -5.32
CA GLU A 57 -18.63 -11.98 -4.06
C GLU A 57 -20.01 -11.84 -3.44
N ASN A 58 -20.33 -12.70 -2.46
CA ASN A 58 -21.64 -12.68 -1.81
C ASN A 58 -21.66 -11.59 -0.72
N LEU A 59 -22.09 -10.38 -1.09
CA LEU A 59 -22.30 -9.30 -0.14
C LEU A 59 -23.38 -9.68 0.87
N LYS A 60 -23.05 -9.60 2.17
CA LYS A 60 -23.98 -9.83 3.28
C LYS A 60 -25.05 -8.74 3.31
N ARG A 61 -24.64 -7.49 3.13
CA ARG A 61 -25.52 -6.32 3.15
C ARG A 61 -25.06 -5.25 2.18
N GLN A 62 -26.04 -4.57 1.60
CA GLN A 62 -25.86 -3.50 0.62
C GLN A 62 -26.68 -2.28 1.06
N PRO A 63 -26.19 -1.06 0.80
CA PRO A 63 -26.93 0.16 1.11
C PRO A 63 -28.08 0.37 0.13
N GLU A 64 -28.95 1.32 0.45
CA GLU A 64 -29.88 1.86 -0.53
C GLU A 64 -29.11 2.76 -1.51
N TYR A 65 -29.09 2.34 -2.77
CA TYR A 65 -28.40 3.07 -3.84
C TYR A 65 -29.21 4.25 -4.34
N LEU A 66 -28.52 5.31 -4.76
CA LEU A 66 -29.13 6.51 -5.36
C LEU A 66 -29.63 6.25 -6.78
N SER A 67 -28.94 5.38 -7.52
CA SER A 67 -29.25 5.07 -8.91
C SER A 67 -29.96 3.72 -9.06
N LYS A 68 -30.73 3.56 -10.15
CA LYS A 68 -31.41 2.30 -10.48
C LYS A 68 -30.45 1.20 -10.92
N LYS A 69 -29.24 1.57 -11.33
CA LYS A 69 -28.20 0.68 -11.83
C LYS A 69 -26.90 1.03 -11.15
N VAL A 70 -26.24 0.03 -10.60
CA VAL A 70 -24.92 0.15 -9.99
C VAL A 70 -23.92 -0.76 -10.70
N LEU A 71 -22.63 -0.46 -10.57
CA LEU A 71 -21.55 -1.31 -11.06
C LEU A 71 -20.69 -1.78 -9.89
N HIS A 72 -20.59 -3.09 -9.74
CA HIS A 72 -19.79 -3.74 -8.72
C HIS A 72 -18.40 -4.01 -9.26
N GLY A 73 -17.39 -3.89 -8.41
CA GLY A 73 -16.02 -4.32 -8.67
C GLY A 73 -15.32 -4.64 -7.36
N TYR A 74 -14.03 -4.94 -7.44
CA TYR A 74 -13.21 -5.19 -6.26
C TYR A 74 -11.78 -4.66 -6.45
N LEU A 75 -11.10 -4.35 -5.35
CA LEU A 75 -9.66 -4.08 -5.35
C LEU A 75 -8.91 -5.34 -4.93
N PRO A 76 -7.98 -5.87 -5.75
CA PRO A 76 -7.12 -6.98 -5.38
C PRO A 76 -6.04 -6.50 -4.39
N LEU A 77 -6.36 -6.50 -3.10
CA LEU A 77 -5.49 -5.97 -2.04
C LEU A 77 -5.20 -7.03 -0.98
N GLY A 78 -3.99 -7.00 -0.42
CA GLY A 78 -3.56 -7.93 0.62
C GLY A 78 -3.08 -9.28 0.09
N SER A 79 -2.66 -10.12 1.03
CA SER A 79 -2.10 -11.46 0.82
C SER A 79 -2.82 -12.54 1.65
N GLY A 80 -3.85 -12.16 2.41
CA GLY A 80 -4.68 -13.06 3.19
C GLY A 80 -5.59 -13.97 2.36
N PRO A 81 -6.43 -14.77 3.04
CA PRO A 81 -7.41 -15.66 2.39
C PRO A 81 -8.42 -14.90 1.54
N ASP A 82 -8.84 -13.73 2.02
CA ASP A 82 -9.62 -12.78 1.24
C ASP A 82 -8.76 -11.59 0.81
N ARG A 83 -8.85 -11.27 -0.47
CA ARG A 83 -8.06 -10.25 -1.16
C ARG A 83 -8.94 -9.34 -2.01
N ARG A 84 -10.26 -9.42 -1.85
CA ARG A 84 -11.23 -8.69 -2.68
C ARG A 84 -11.95 -7.66 -1.83
N ILE A 85 -11.36 -6.48 -1.78
CA ILE A 85 -12.04 -5.33 -1.18
C ILE A 85 -13.16 -4.89 -2.12
N SER A 86 -14.39 -5.26 -1.78
CA SER A 86 -15.57 -4.97 -2.60
C SER A 86 -15.85 -3.47 -2.69
N PHE A 87 -16.28 -3.02 -3.86
CA PHE A 87 -16.82 -1.68 -4.05
C PHE A 87 -18.01 -1.66 -5.02
N VAL A 88 -18.83 -0.62 -4.87
CA VAL A 88 -19.97 -0.36 -5.75
C VAL A 88 -19.95 1.08 -6.22
N LEU A 89 -19.92 1.27 -7.53
CA LEU A 89 -20.14 2.56 -8.17
C LEU A 89 -21.64 2.80 -8.31
N ASP A 90 -22.08 3.93 -7.77
CA ASP A 90 -23.46 4.38 -7.72
C ASP A 90 -23.54 5.80 -8.31
N ASP A 91 -24.75 6.32 -8.43
CA ASP A 91 -25.03 7.63 -9.01
C ASP A 91 -24.61 7.72 -10.49
N LEU A 92 -24.79 6.60 -11.22
CA LEU A 92 -24.26 6.43 -12.58
C LEU A 92 -24.93 7.34 -13.63
N ASP A 93 -26.14 7.82 -13.33
CA ASP A 93 -26.92 8.72 -14.17
C ASP A 93 -26.36 10.16 -14.16
N ASN A 94 -25.43 10.47 -13.24
CA ASN A 94 -24.78 11.76 -13.12
C ASN A 94 -23.36 11.76 -13.72
N VAL A 95 -22.84 12.97 -13.97
CA VAL A 95 -21.47 13.15 -14.50
C VAL A 95 -20.40 12.73 -13.50
N ASN A 96 -20.70 12.84 -12.20
CA ASN A 96 -19.82 12.49 -11.11
C ASN A 96 -20.47 11.35 -10.32
N TRP A 97 -19.90 10.16 -10.45
CA TRP A 97 -20.35 8.99 -9.71
C TRP A 97 -19.93 9.08 -8.24
N SER A 98 -20.45 8.15 -7.47
CA SER A 98 -20.03 7.92 -6.08
C SER A 98 -19.62 6.46 -5.88
N ILE A 99 -18.87 6.18 -4.82
CA ILE A 99 -18.39 4.83 -4.53
C ILE A 99 -18.72 4.43 -3.08
N TRP A 100 -19.32 3.27 -2.93
CA TRP A 100 -19.43 2.52 -1.67
C TRP A 100 -18.30 1.49 -1.63
N ILE A 101 -17.70 1.28 -0.46
CA ILE A 101 -16.49 0.46 -0.32
C ILE A 101 -16.60 -0.32 0.97
N ASP A 102 -16.34 -1.61 0.89
CA ASP A 102 -16.18 -2.48 2.04
C ASP A 102 -14.79 -2.24 2.63
N ARG A 103 -14.68 -1.29 3.55
CA ARG A 103 -13.38 -0.83 4.06
C ARG A 103 -12.78 -1.81 5.05
N ASN A 104 -13.58 -2.66 5.68
CA ASN A 104 -13.11 -3.60 6.68
C ASN A 104 -13.10 -5.06 6.18
N ASN A 105 -13.55 -5.28 4.93
CA ASN A 105 -13.55 -6.53 4.20
C ASN A 105 -14.41 -7.60 4.89
N ASN A 106 -15.61 -7.22 5.34
CA ASN A 106 -16.58 -8.09 6.01
C ASN A 106 -17.86 -8.34 5.19
N GLU A 107 -17.88 -7.94 3.93
CA GLU A 107 -18.98 -8.03 2.98
C GLU A 107 -20.27 -7.26 3.38
N ASP A 108 -20.18 -6.30 4.31
CA ASP A 108 -21.27 -5.38 4.70
C ASP A 108 -20.92 -3.93 4.30
N LEU A 109 -21.41 -3.49 3.14
CA LEU A 109 -21.17 -2.12 2.66
C LEU A 109 -21.89 -1.03 3.47
N THR A 110 -22.67 -1.38 4.49
CA THR A 110 -23.49 -0.44 5.26
C THR A 110 -22.86 0.04 6.56
N ASP A 111 -21.77 -0.60 7.02
CA ASP A 111 -21.09 -0.26 8.28
C ASP A 111 -19.81 0.58 8.11
N ASP A 112 -19.35 0.79 6.87
CA ASP A 112 -18.13 1.54 6.53
C ASP A 112 -18.33 3.03 6.25
N GLY A 113 -19.55 3.51 6.47
CA GLY A 113 -19.99 4.89 6.22
C GLY A 113 -20.62 5.09 4.84
N GLY A 114 -21.03 6.33 4.57
CA GLY A 114 -21.72 6.70 3.33
C GLY A 114 -20.84 6.68 2.08
N PRO A 115 -21.46 6.91 0.90
CA PRO A 115 -20.75 6.88 -0.37
C PRO A 115 -19.75 8.02 -0.46
N ILE A 116 -18.58 7.73 -1.00
CA ILE A 116 -17.54 8.72 -1.25
C ILE A 116 -17.83 9.38 -2.59
N ARG A 117 -17.98 10.70 -2.57
CA ARG A 117 -18.17 11.51 -3.78
C ARG A 117 -16.87 11.63 -4.56
N ASN A 118 -16.98 11.86 -5.87
CA ASN A 118 -15.84 12.14 -6.73
C ASN A 118 -15.01 13.34 -6.20
N GLN A 119 -13.71 13.11 -5.99
CA GLN A 119 -12.72 14.08 -5.50
C GLN A 119 -11.73 14.50 -6.60
N GLY A 120 -11.88 13.98 -7.81
CA GLY A 120 -10.98 14.27 -8.93
C GLY A 120 -11.75 14.55 -10.22
N SER A 121 -11.09 14.29 -11.35
CA SER A 121 -11.66 14.44 -12.69
C SER A 121 -12.17 13.10 -13.23
N GLY A 122 -13.03 13.16 -14.27
CA GLY A 122 -13.60 11.98 -14.91
C GLY A 122 -14.84 11.47 -14.18
N LYS A 123 -15.25 10.23 -14.46
CA LYS A 123 -16.49 9.64 -13.91
C LYS A 123 -16.40 9.44 -12.40
N MET A 124 -15.26 8.93 -11.94
CA MET A 124 -15.01 8.72 -10.52
C MET A 124 -13.51 8.77 -10.21
N ALA A 125 -13.12 9.49 -9.16
CA ALA A 125 -11.81 9.40 -8.54
C ALA A 125 -11.90 9.75 -7.05
N ALA A 126 -11.33 8.93 -6.17
CA ALA A 126 -11.38 9.20 -4.73
C ALA A 126 -10.22 8.55 -3.98
N ALA A 127 -9.84 9.16 -2.85
CA ALA A 127 -8.94 8.57 -1.88
C ALA A 127 -9.73 7.99 -0.69
N PHE A 128 -9.37 6.79 -0.27
CA PHE A 128 -9.97 6.15 0.90
C PHE A 128 -9.01 5.16 1.55
N ASP A 129 -9.33 4.82 2.80
CA ASP A 129 -8.58 3.85 3.60
C ASP A 129 -9.40 2.57 3.70
N VAL A 130 -8.72 1.43 3.62
CA VAL A 130 -9.27 0.10 3.84
C VAL A 130 -8.34 -0.69 4.77
N MET A 131 -8.85 -1.74 5.38
CA MET A 131 -8.09 -2.74 6.09
C MET A 131 -7.84 -3.91 5.15
N ILE A 132 -6.58 -4.27 4.96
CA ILE A 132 -6.18 -5.41 4.14
C ILE A 132 -5.70 -6.54 5.04
N ASP A 133 -6.00 -7.76 4.64
CA ASP A 133 -5.46 -8.94 5.29
C ASP A 133 -4.07 -9.24 4.74
N VAL A 134 -3.09 -9.32 5.65
CA VAL A 134 -1.72 -9.69 5.34
C VAL A 134 -1.43 -11.05 5.96
N ALA A 135 -1.10 -12.02 5.11
CA ALA A 135 -0.78 -13.38 5.55
C ALA A 135 0.58 -13.41 6.25
N GLY A 136 0.60 -13.89 7.48
CA GLY A 136 1.82 -14.25 8.21
C GLY A 136 2.03 -15.75 8.27
N LYS A 137 3.16 -16.17 8.85
CA LYS A 137 3.50 -17.60 8.97
C LYS A 137 2.49 -18.39 9.81
N ARG A 138 1.81 -17.75 10.76
CA ARG A 138 0.90 -18.41 11.72
C ARG A 138 -0.47 -17.74 11.84
N ASP A 139 -0.59 -16.50 11.41
CA ASP A 139 -1.78 -15.68 11.57
C ASP A 139 -1.99 -14.77 10.36
N THR A 140 -3.21 -14.29 10.18
CA THR A 140 -3.53 -13.19 9.27
C THR A 140 -3.67 -11.92 10.10
N ARG A 141 -3.05 -10.83 9.67
CA ARG A 141 -3.13 -9.54 10.36
C ARG A 141 -3.76 -8.49 9.46
N GLN A 142 -4.71 -7.74 10.00
CA GLN A 142 -5.27 -6.58 9.33
C GLN A 142 -4.31 -5.39 9.39
N ARG A 143 -4.10 -4.74 8.24
CA ARG A 143 -3.25 -3.55 8.09
C ARG A 143 -3.98 -2.43 7.37
N PRO A 144 -3.80 -1.17 7.79
CA PRO A 144 -4.37 -0.05 7.06
C PRO A 144 -3.69 0.10 5.69
N TYR A 145 -4.49 0.41 4.68
CA TYR A 145 -4.02 0.65 3.32
C TYR A 145 -4.79 1.80 2.70
N ARG A 146 -4.08 2.80 2.17
CA ARG A 146 -4.71 3.94 1.49
C ARG A 146 -4.50 3.85 -0.01
N VAL A 147 -5.59 3.99 -0.76
CA VAL A 147 -5.56 3.99 -2.22
C VAL A 147 -6.01 5.32 -2.79
N TRP A 148 -5.56 5.60 -4.02
CA TRP A 148 -6.26 6.46 -4.96
C TRP A 148 -6.95 5.57 -5.98
N PHE A 149 -8.27 5.59 -6.01
CA PHE A 149 -9.06 4.90 -7.02
C PHE A 149 -9.53 5.90 -8.08
N PHE A 150 -9.63 5.45 -9.33
CA PHE A 150 -10.20 6.24 -10.42
C PHE A 150 -10.75 5.36 -11.54
N VAL A 151 -11.74 5.87 -12.26
CA VAL A 151 -12.33 5.23 -13.44
C VAL A 151 -12.02 6.08 -14.65
N ASN A 152 -11.26 5.51 -15.58
CA ASN A 152 -11.07 6.08 -16.91
C ASN A 152 -12.04 5.46 -17.90
N GLU A 153 -12.42 6.20 -18.92
CA GLU A 153 -13.16 5.68 -20.07
C GLU A 153 -12.24 5.62 -21.28
N LYS A 154 -12.16 4.47 -21.94
CA LYS A 154 -11.41 4.32 -23.19
C LYS A 154 -12.19 3.40 -24.11
N ASP A 155 -12.42 3.85 -25.34
CA ASP A 155 -13.13 3.10 -26.38
C ASP A 155 -14.56 2.66 -25.94
N GLY A 156 -15.22 3.51 -25.13
CA GLY A 156 -16.55 3.23 -24.55
C GLY A 156 -16.55 2.27 -23.36
N GLU A 157 -15.38 1.80 -22.92
CA GLU A 157 -15.24 0.91 -21.76
C GLU A 157 -14.74 1.66 -20.54
N PHE A 158 -15.40 1.43 -19.40
CA PHE A 158 -14.94 1.90 -18.09
C PHE A 158 -13.84 1.00 -17.55
N ARG A 159 -12.71 1.61 -17.18
CA ARG A 159 -11.49 0.95 -16.71
C ARG A 159 -11.14 1.44 -15.31
N PRO A 160 -11.61 0.75 -14.26
CA PRO A 160 -11.28 1.13 -12.90
C PRO A 160 -9.83 0.77 -12.60
N ARG A 161 -9.11 1.70 -11.98
CA ARG A 161 -7.71 1.57 -11.62
C ARG A 161 -7.48 2.18 -10.26
N PHE A 162 -6.38 1.77 -9.64
CA PHE A 162 -5.95 2.35 -8.38
C PHE A 162 -4.44 2.34 -8.25
N TYR A 163 -3.93 3.11 -7.31
CA TYR A 163 -2.54 3.05 -6.85
C TYR A 163 -2.45 3.32 -5.35
N ALA A 164 -1.36 2.87 -4.72
CA ALA A 164 -1.11 3.10 -3.30
C ALA A 164 -0.77 4.57 -3.02
N ARG A 165 -1.39 5.15 -2.00
CA ARG A 165 -1.06 6.50 -1.46
C ARG A 165 -0.37 6.45 -0.10
N CYS A 166 -0.14 5.25 0.41
CA CYS A 166 0.51 4.99 1.66
C CYS A 166 1.84 4.28 1.46
N TYR A 167 2.68 4.34 2.48
CA TYR A 167 3.95 3.64 2.56
C TYR A 167 4.32 3.43 4.02
N TYR A 168 5.35 2.66 4.27
CA TYR A 168 5.99 2.55 5.58
C TYR A 168 7.32 3.29 5.54
N GLY A 169 7.59 4.14 6.53
CA GLY A 169 8.82 4.92 6.61
C GLY A 169 9.53 4.78 7.96
N ALA A 170 10.86 4.78 7.94
CA ALA A 170 11.70 4.76 9.13
C ALA A 170 13.02 5.50 8.88
N TRP A 171 13.73 5.76 9.99
CA TRP A 171 15.16 6.04 9.95
C TRP A 171 15.89 4.79 10.42
N ILE A 172 16.71 4.20 9.55
CA ILE A 172 17.52 3.04 9.90
C ILE A 172 18.96 3.47 10.16
N ARG A 173 19.64 2.78 11.09
CA ARG A 173 21.04 3.05 11.41
C ARG A 173 21.92 1.98 10.80
N ILE A 174 22.96 2.40 10.07
CA ILE A 174 23.92 1.50 9.45
C ILE A 174 25.31 2.03 9.77
N GLY A 175 26.04 1.26 10.58
CA GLY A 175 27.24 1.77 11.26
C GLY A 175 26.94 2.99 12.14
N ALA A 176 27.66 4.09 11.90
CA ALA A 176 27.46 5.33 12.63
C ALA A 176 26.34 6.22 12.06
N GLU A 177 25.92 5.98 10.81
CA GLU A 177 25.06 6.88 10.05
C GLU A 177 23.58 6.47 10.07
N ARG A 178 22.70 7.43 9.77
CA ARG A 178 21.24 7.25 9.74
C ARG A 178 20.70 7.57 8.36
N TYR A 179 20.02 6.60 7.76
CA TYR A 179 19.43 6.71 6.43
C TYR A 179 17.91 6.70 6.52
N GLN A 180 17.26 7.47 5.65
CA GLN A 180 15.81 7.39 5.51
C GLN A 180 15.49 6.15 4.69
N ALA A 181 14.66 5.26 5.22
CA ALA A 181 14.24 4.06 4.53
C ALA A 181 12.73 4.02 4.38
N ILE A 182 12.25 3.44 3.28
CA ILE A 182 10.83 3.25 3.02
C ILE A 182 10.55 1.85 2.47
N ALA A 183 9.37 1.34 2.77
CA ALA A 183 8.75 0.23 2.05
C ALA A 183 7.49 0.74 1.36
N PHE A 184 7.42 0.56 0.04
CA PHE A 184 6.37 1.12 -0.80
C PHE A 184 6.02 0.15 -1.92
N GLU A 185 4.75 -0.19 -2.05
CA GLU A 185 4.27 -1.08 -3.11
C GLU A 185 3.86 -0.29 -4.34
N ASN A 186 4.46 -0.65 -5.46
CA ASN A 186 4.21 0.07 -6.70
C ASN A 186 3.03 -0.55 -7.49
N ARG A 187 2.94 -1.88 -7.49
CA ARG A 187 1.91 -2.63 -8.24
C ARG A 187 1.40 -3.92 -7.57
N GLY A 188 2.16 -4.49 -6.63
CA GLY A 188 1.82 -5.79 -6.01
C GLY A 188 0.59 -5.71 -5.11
N HIS A 189 0.53 -4.66 -4.28
CA HIS A 189 -0.56 -4.39 -3.35
C HIS A 189 -0.92 -5.58 -2.42
N ASP A 190 0.05 -6.44 -2.11
CA ASP A 190 -0.13 -7.63 -1.28
C ASP A 190 0.15 -7.37 0.22
N GLY A 191 0.66 -6.17 0.52
CA GLY A 191 1.00 -5.71 1.85
C GLY A 191 2.28 -6.34 2.41
N LEU A 192 2.89 -7.32 1.74
CA LEU A 192 4.09 -8.05 2.20
C LEU A 192 5.39 -7.34 1.86
N PHE A 193 5.40 -6.51 0.82
CA PHE A 193 6.59 -5.82 0.30
C PHE A 193 7.71 -6.76 -0.16
N LYS A 194 7.47 -8.08 -0.23
CA LYS A 194 8.49 -9.07 -0.60
C LYS A 194 9.01 -8.88 -2.02
N GLY A 195 8.10 -8.58 -2.96
CA GLY A 195 8.46 -8.26 -4.35
C GLY A 195 8.92 -6.82 -4.55
N ASP A 196 8.46 -5.90 -3.69
CA ASP A 196 8.73 -4.47 -3.80
C ASP A 196 10.00 -4.02 -3.06
N GLY A 197 10.54 -4.83 -2.14
CA GLY A 197 11.79 -4.57 -1.44
C GLY A 197 11.77 -3.36 -0.50
N LEU A 198 12.98 -2.91 -0.15
CA LEU A 198 13.24 -1.74 0.68
C LEU A 198 13.96 -0.67 -0.14
N TRP A 199 13.60 0.58 0.08
CA TRP A 199 14.34 1.71 -0.47
C TRP A 199 15.06 2.44 0.64
N ILE A 200 16.28 2.90 0.36
CA ILE A 200 17.14 3.60 1.33
C ILE A 200 17.76 4.80 0.62
N ASP A 201 17.48 6.01 1.08
CA ASP A 201 18.10 7.26 0.60
C ASP A 201 19.56 7.30 1.09
N LEU A 202 20.46 6.79 0.24
CA LEU A 202 21.88 6.57 0.56
C LEU A 202 22.69 7.86 0.48
N ASP A 203 22.30 8.81 -0.39
CA ASP A 203 23.02 10.06 -0.61
C ASP A 203 22.40 11.27 0.11
N HIS A 204 21.31 11.06 0.86
CA HIS A 204 20.58 12.05 1.65
C HIS A 204 19.98 13.19 0.82
N ASN A 205 19.70 12.96 -0.47
CA ASN A 205 19.17 13.99 -1.35
C ASN A 205 17.62 14.12 -1.27
N GLY A 206 16.95 13.26 -0.49
CA GLY A 206 15.50 13.25 -0.33
C GLY A 206 14.73 12.76 -1.56
N LYS A 207 15.39 12.01 -2.43
CA LYS A 207 14.88 11.33 -3.63
C LYS A 207 15.40 9.91 -3.63
N LEU A 208 14.72 9.04 -4.37
CA LEU A 208 15.14 7.65 -4.52
C LEU A 208 15.41 7.32 -5.98
N ASP A 209 16.59 6.74 -6.23
CA ASP A 209 17.00 6.17 -7.49
C ASP A 209 16.88 4.64 -7.47
N ARG A 210 16.13 4.07 -8.42
CA ARG A 210 15.91 2.63 -8.46
C ARG A 210 17.17 1.82 -8.74
N ALA A 211 18.14 2.35 -9.47
CA ALA A 211 19.35 1.62 -9.82
C ALA A 211 20.28 1.45 -8.62
N THR A 212 20.27 2.39 -7.68
CA THR A 212 21.25 2.44 -6.59
C THR A 212 20.64 2.35 -5.19
N GLU A 213 19.35 2.64 -5.02
CA GLU A 213 18.70 2.81 -3.72
C GLU A 213 17.50 1.89 -3.52
N HIS A 214 17.32 0.90 -4.40
CA HIS A 214 16.28 -0.12 -4.32
C HIS A 214 16.88 -1.50 -4.04
N PHE A 215 16.47 -2.13 -2.95
CA PHE A 215 17.05 -3.38 -2.48
C PHE A 215 15.97 -4.45 -2.29
N ALA A 216 16.08 -5.53 -3.05
CA ALA A 216 15.30 -6.74 -2.81
C ALA A 216 15.80 -7.48 -1.56
N ASP A 217 14.95 -8.34 -0.99
CA ASP A 217 15.38 -9.25 0.08
C ASP A 217 16.53 -10.17 -0.39
N GLY A 218 17.56 -10.30 0.44
CA GLY A 218 18.81 -10.97 0.09
C GLY A 218 19.79 -10.14 -0.73
N ALA A 219 19.44 -8.91 -1.15
CA ALA A 219 20.35 -8.04 -1.89
C ALA A 219 21.54 -7.61 -1.02
N LYS A 220 22.69 -7.39 -1.67
CA LYS A 220 23.85 -6.78 -1.02
C LYS A 220 23.68 -5.27 -1.00
N VAL A 221 23.96 -4.67 0.15
CA VAL A 221 23.91 -3.23 0.35
C VAL A 221 25.27 -2.78 0.87
N THR A 222 25.90 -1.82 0.19
CA THR A 222 27.25 -1.36 0.51
C THR A 222 27.20 0.04 1.09
N PHE A 223 27.87 0.25 2.23
CA PHE A 223 27.97 1.53 2.94
C PHE A 223 29.42 1.75 3.34
N GLY A 224 30.10 2.67 2.66
CA GLY A 224 31.56 2.81 2.79
C GLY A 224 32.27 1.47 2.53
N ASP A 225 33.06 1.01 3.49
CA ASP A 225 33.83 -0.24 3.39
C ASP A 225 33.04 -1.49 3.82
N TYR A 226 31.79 -1.34 4.25
CA TYR A 226 30.98 -2.44 4.76
C TYR A 226 29.94 -2.90 3.74
N THR A 227 29.83 -4.22 3.58
CA THR A 227 28.76 -4.85 2.78
C THR A 227 27.88 -5.70 3.67
N TYR A 228 26.58 -5.45 3.59
CA TYR A 228 25.53 -6.19 4.30
C TYR A 228 24.71 -7.01 3.32
N THR A 229 24.20 -8.16 3.77
CA THR A 229 23.07 -8.82 3.10
C THR A 229 21.78 -8.33 3.76
N LEU A 230 20.89 -7.70 2.99
CA LEU A 230 19.56 -7.31 3.46
C LEU A 230 18.73 -8.57 3.74
N LYS A 231 18.07 -8.59 4.89
CA LYS A 231 17.12 -9.65 5.25
C LYS A 231 15.83 -9.00 5.72
N LEU A 232 14.78 -9.10 4.91
CA LEU A 232 13.46 -8.61 5.27
C LEU A 232 12.74 -9.67 6.10
N ALA A 233 12.19 -9.25 7.24
CA ALA A 233 11.28 -10.05 8.03
C ALA A 233 9.85 -9.80 7.55
N TYR A 234 9.14 -10.90 7.34
CA TYR A 234 7.72 -10.90 6.98
C TYR A 234 6.91 -11.47 8.14
N PRO A 235 5.59 -11.17 8.21
CA PRO A 235 4.74 -11.55 9.35
C PRO A 235 4.65 -13.06 9.61
#